data_AF-A0AAC9S794-F1
#
_entry.id   AF-A0AAC9S794-F1
#
_cell.length_a   1.000
_cell.length_b   1.000
_cell.length_c   1.000
_cell.angle_alpha   90.00
_cell.angle_beta   90.00
_cell.angle_gamma   90.00
#
_symmetry.space_group_name_H-M   'P 1'
#
loop_
_entity.id
_entity.type
_entity.pdbx_description
1 polymer ?
#
loop_
_entity_poly.entity_id
_entity_poly.type
_entity_poly.pdbx_seq_one_letter_code
_entity_poly.pdbx_strand_id
1 'polypeptide(L)'
;MNYRPIFIFILGVAFVFMGLGIVGLFRPGLPTAKLINTASGLLALASLAQLQVSGWFDKVMQVYGDESQYPFGPPSYITRQIIDNPDHPFQTLVRNTLFFHSGTGVWLAVASIILAIVAAWL
;
A
#
# COMPACT_ATOMS: atom_id res chain seq x y z
N MET A 1 -4.91 -5.95 14.55
CA MET A 1 -3.73 -6.48 13.82
C MET A 1 -3.04 -5.32 13.12
N ASN A 2 -1.72 -5.19 13.24
CA ASN A 2 -0.96 -4.18 12.51
C ASN A 2 -0.78 -4.66 11.06
N TYR A 3 -1.62 -4.19 10.13
CA TYR A 3 -1.54 -4.53 8.71
C TYR A 3 -0.41 -3.80 7.96
N ARG A 4 0.18 -2.77 8.57
CA ARG A 4 1.30 -1.99 8.00
C ARG A 4 2.52 -2.84 7.60
N PRO A 5 3.11 -3.68 8.47
CA PRO A 5 4.24 -4.54 8.09
C PRO A 5 3.85 -5.57 7.03
N ILE A 6 2.63 -6.09 7.06
CA ILE A 6 2.12 -7.05 6.06
C ILE A 6 2.04 -6.37 4.70
N PHE A 7 1.50 -5.16 4.62
CA PHE A 7 1.44 -4.38 3.40
C PHE A 7 2.85 -4.11 2.83
N ILE A 8 3.78 -3.63 3.65
CA ILE A 8 5.17 -3.36 3.21
C ILE A 8 5.83 -4.63 2.69
N PHE A 9 5.64 -5.75 3.39
CA PHE A 9 6.19 -7.03 3.00
C PHE A 9 5.64 -7.50 1.65
N ILE A 10 4.31 -7.51 1.49
CA ILE A 10 3.65 -7.92 0.22
C ILE A 10 4.10 -7.01 -0.92
N LEU A 11 4.14 -5.70 -0.70
CA LEU A 11 4.57 -4.73 -1.70
C LEU A 11 6.03 -4.94 -2.10
N GLY A 12 6.92 -5.15 -1.13
CA GLY A 12 8.33 -5.44 -1.38
C GLY A 12 8.53 -6.72 -2.19
N VAL A 13 7.84 -7.80 -1.83
CA VAL A 13 7.88 -9.06 -2.57
C VAL A 13 7.32 -8.86 -3.99
N ALA A 14 6.25 -8.09 -4.17
CA ALA A 14 5.71 -7.78 -5.49
C ALA A 14 6.74 -7.10 -6.40
N PHE A 15 7.49 -6.13 -5.88
CA PHE A 15 8.57 -5.45 -6.62
C PHE A 15 9.72 -6.40 -6.99
N VAL A 16 10.06 -7.36 -6.12
CA VAL A 16 11.07 -8.39 -6.42
C VAL A 16 10.61 -9.25 -7.60
N PHE A 17 9.37 -9.77 -7.57
CA PHE A 17 8.83 -10.58 -8.67
C PHE A 17 8.71 -9.79 -9.97
N MET A 18 8.32 -8.51 -9.89
CA MET A 18 8.27 -7.62 -11.05
C MET A 18 9.66 -7.41 -11.64
N GLY A 19 10.67 -7.13 -10.81
CA GLY A 19 12.05 -6.97 -11.24
C GLY A 19 12.63 -8.23 -11.88
N LEU A 20 12.40 -9.40 -11.28
CA LEU A 20 12.80 -10.69 -11.86
C LEU A 20 12.10 -10.97 -13.19
N GLY A 21 10.81 -10.61 -13.30
CA GLY A 21 10.06 -10.68 -14.55
C GLY A 21 10.69 -9.81 -15.63
N ILE A 22 11.01 -8.54 -15.33
CA ILE A 22 11.66 -7.63 -16.28
C ILE A 22 13.03 -8.17 -16.71
N VAL A 23 13.85 -8.68 -15.79
CA VAL A 23 15.14 -9.31 -16.13
C VAL A 23 14.95 -10.52 -17.04
N GLY A 24 13.88 -11.30 -16.82
CA GLY A 24 13.50 -12.42 -17.67
C GLY A 24 13.11 -12.04 -19.10
N LEU A 25 12.76 -10.78 -19.38
CA LEU A 25 12.57 -10.30 -20.76
C LEU A 25 13.89 -10.24 -21.53
N PHE A 26 15.00 -10.00 -20.84
CA PHE A 26 16.33 -9.89 -21.44
C PHE A 26 17.19 -11.16 -21.31
N ARG A 27 16.78 -12.09 -20.43
CA ARG A 27 17.48 -13.36 -20.22
C ARG A 27 16.56 -14.55 -20.54
N PRO A 28 16.77 -15.22 -21.69
CA PRO A 28 16.00 -16.42 -22.02
C PRO A 28 16.25 -17.52 -20.97
N GLY A 29 15.16 -18.15 -20.51
CA GLY A 29 15.19 -19.24 -19.52
C GLY A 29 14.44 -18.96 -18.21
N LEU A 30 14.04 -17.71 -17.95
CA LEU A 30 13.17 -17.39 -16.82
C LEU A 30 11.69 -17.47 -17.22
N PRO A 31 10.79 -17.95 -16.33
CA PRO A 31 9.36 -17.99 -16.58
C PRO A 31 8.73 -16.59 -16.41
N THR A 32 9.10 -15.66 -17.30
CA THR A 32 8.79 -14.23 -17.23
C THR A 32 7.30 -13.94 -17.04
N ALA A 33 6.44 -14.55 -17.85
CA ALA A 33 4.98 -14.40 -17.75
C ALA A 33 4.45 -14.78 -16.35
N LYS A 34 4.95 -15.90 -15.78
CA LYS A 34 4.53 -16.35 -14.45
C LYS A 34 5.02 -15.41 -13.34
N LEU A 35 6.22 -14.86 -13.47
CA LEU A 35 6.79 -13.93 -12.49
C LEU A 35 6.01 -12.60 -12.48
N ILE A 36 5.70 -12.06 -13.67
CA ILE A 36 4.91 -10.83 -13.80
C ILE A 36 3.46 -11.06 -13.31
N ASN A 37 2.87 -12.23 -13.59
CA ASN A 37 1.55 -12.57 -13.07
C ASN A 37 1.54 -12.79 -11.54
N THR A 38 2.66 -13.22 -10.96
CA THR A 38 2.80 -13.31 -9.50
C THR A 38 2.89 -11.91 -8.90
N ALA A 39 3.63 -11.00 -9.55
CA ALA A 39 3.72 -9.61 -9.15
C ALA A 39 2.36 -8.89 -9.21
N SER A 40 1.54 -9.15 -10.25
CA SER A 40 0.18 -8.58 -10.34
C SER A 40 -0.70 -9.04 -9.18
N GLY A 41 -0.75 -10.35 -8.88
CA GLY A 41 -1.50 -10.88 -7.76
C GLY A 41 -1.08 -10.29 -6.41
N LEU A 42 0.22 -10.11 -6.20
CA LEU A 42 0.74 -9.48 -4.98
C LEU A 42 0.40 -7.99 -4.89
N LEU A 43 0.40 -7.26 -6.01
CA LEU A 43 -0.05 -5.85 -6.03
C LEU A 43 -1.55 -5.72 -5.72
N ALA A 44 -2.37 -6.66 -6.18
CA ALA A 44 -3.79 -6.71 -5.81
C ALA A 44 -3.97 -6.94 -4.30
N LEU A 45 -3.20 -7.85 -3.70
CA LEU A 45 -3.22 -8.06 -2.25
C LEU A 45 -2.70 -6.84 -1.48
N ALA A 46 -1.65 -6.17 -1.99
CA ALA A 46 -1.14 -4.93 -1.40
C ALA A 46 -2.19 -3.82 -1.46
N SER A 47 -2.94 -3.71 -2.56
CA SER A 47 -4.07 -2.77 -2.71
C SER A 47 -5.12 -2.99 -1.63
N LEU A 48 -5.59 -4.23 -1.45
CA LEU A 48 -6.60 -4.57 -0.44
C LEU A 48 -6.10 -4.26 0.98
N ALA A 49 -4.86 -4.64 1.29
CA ALA A 49 -4.25 -4.36 2.58
C ALA A 49 -4.13 -2.84 2.83
N GLN A 50 -3.79 -2.06 1.79
CA GLN A 50 -3.68 -0.61 1.87
C GLN A 50 -5.04 0.04 2.11
N LEU A 51 -6.06 -0.35 1.35
CA LEU A 51 -7.43 0.18 1.50
C LEU A 51 -7.99 -0.11 2.88
N GLN A 52 -7.66 -1.26 3.48
CA GLN A 52 -8.07 -1.57 4.84
C GLN A 52 -7.36 -0.68 5.87
N VAL A 53 -6.09 -0.34 5.65
CA VAL A 53 -5.35 0.60 6.51
C VAL A 53 -5.84 2.03 6.36
N SER A 54 -6.10 2.49 5.13
CA SER A 54 -6.60 3.85 4.88
C SER A 54 -8.04 4.01 5.37
N GLY A 55 -8.91 3.00 5.15
CA GLY A 55 -10.29 3.03 5.62
C GLY A 55 -10.42 3.04 7.15
N TRP A 56 -9.46 2.44 7.87
CA TRP A 56 -9.36 2.61 9.32
C TRP A 56 -9.08 4.07 9.69
N PHE A 57 -8.22 4.76 8.94
CA PHE A 57 -7.88 6.15 9.18
C PHE A 57 -9.05 7.09 8.87
N ASP A 58 -9.76 6.86 7.75
CA ASP A 58 -10.98 7.59 7.40
C ASP A 58 -12.03 7.46 8.51
N LYS A 59 -12.20 6.25 9.07
CA LYS A 59 -13.10 6.00 10.19
C LYS A 59 -12.67 6.70 11.48
N VAL A 60 -11.37 6.73 11.77
CA VAL A 60 -10.82 7.44 12.93
C VAL A 60 -11.05 8.95 12.78
N MET A 61 -10.84 9.52 11.60
CA MET A 61 -11.13 10.94 11.33
C MET A 61 -12.62 11.25 11.42
N GLN A 62 -13.48 10.37 10.94
CA GLN A 62 -14.93 10.55 11.03
C GLN A 62 -15.43 10.51 12.49
N VAL A 63 -14.90 9.61 13.33
CA VAL A 63 -15.36 9.42 14.71
C VAL A 63 -14.75 10.46 15.66
N TYR A 64 -13.46 10.74 15.53
CA TYR A 64 -12.75 11.62 16.46
C TYR A 64 -12.58 13.06 15.94
N GLY A 65 -13.05 13.34 14.72
CA GLY A 65 -13.17 14.70 14.19
C GLY A 65 -14.46 15.42 14.59
N ASP A 66 -15.40 14.74 15.27
CA ASP A 66 -16.62 15.36 15.78
C ASP A 66 -16.34 16.13 17.07
N GLU A 67 -16.22 17.45 16.95
CA GLU A 67 -15.98 18.38 18.07
C GLU A 67 -17.09 18.34 19.13
N SER A 68 -18.30 17.89 18.78
CA SER A 68 -19.40 17.77 19.75
C SER A 68 -19.20 16.61 20.72
N GLN A 69 -18.54 15.55 20.27
CA GLN A 69 -18.28 14.33 21.03
C GLN A 69 -16.88 14.33 21.67
N TYR A 70 -15.91 14.94 20.99
CA TYR A 70 -14.51 15.03 21.41
C TYR A 70 -14.01 16.49 21.32
N PRO A 71 -14.44 17.39 22.21
CA PRO A 71 -14.11 18.82 22.15
C PRO A 71 -12.62 19.12 22.36
N PHE A 72 -11.86 18.18 22.93
CA PHE A 72 -10.41 18.27 23.12
C PHE A 72 -9.63 17.38 22.14
N GLY A 73 -10.30 16.88 21.10
CA GLY A 73 -9.73 16.00 20.09
C GLY A 73 -9.63 14.52 20.50
N PRO A 74 -9.02 13.69 19.63
CA PRO A 74 -8.88 12.25 19.87
C PRO A 74 -8.10 11.96 21.16
N PRO A 75 -8.38 10.83 21.84
CA PRO A 75 -7.58 10.36 22.98
C PRO A 75 -6.09 10.30 22.66
N SER A 76 -5.23 10.68 23.62
CA SER A 76 -3.77 10.84 23.43
C SER A 76 -3.05 9.63 22.81
N TYR A 77 -3.55 8.40 23.04
CA TYR A 77 -3.01 7.19 22.42
C TYR A 77 -3.32 7.07 20.91
N ILE A 78 -4.44 7.63 20.45
CA ILE A 78 -4.81 7.77 19.03
C ILE A 78 -4.04 8.92 18.41
N THR A 79 -3.96 10.07 19.09
CA THR A 79 -3.26 11.26 18.58
C THR A 79 -1.78 10.97 18.34
N ARG A 80 -1.11 10.20 19.20
CA ARG A 80 0.29 9.76 18.99
C ARG A 80 0.49 8.86 17.76
N GLN A 81 -0.55 8.17 17.30
CA GLN A 81 -0.48 7.34 16.08
C GLN A 81 -0.68 8.16 14.80
N ILE A 82 -1.27 9.36 14.92
CA ILE A 82 -1.64 10.27 13.84
C ILE A 82 -0.59 11.38 13.67
N ILE A 83 -0.14 11.99 14.76
CA ILE A 83 0.79 13.13 14.74
C ILE A 83 2.09 12.72 14.05
N ASP A 84 2.47 13.49 13.03
CA ASP A 84 3.73 13.37 12.31
C ASP A 84 4.89 13.91 13.17
N ASN A 85 6.04 13.24 13.11
CA ASN A 85 7.26 13.75 13.71
C ASN A 85 7.93 14.73 12.72
N PRO A 86 8.03 16.03 13.04
CA PRO A 86 8.59 17.05 12.14
C PRO A 86 10.07 16.82 11.80
N ASP A 87 10.80 16.05 12.63
CA ASP A 87 12.23 15.80 12.45
C ASP A 87 12.55 14.81 11.30
N HIS A 88 11.53 14.16 10.71
CA HIS A 88 11.70 13.15 9.65
C HIS A 88 10.77 13.38 8.45
N PRO A 89 10.93 14.47 7.68
CA PRO A 89 10.00 14.87 6.63
C PRO A 89 9.84 13.81 5.51
N PHE A 90 10.92 13.12 5.13
CA PHE A 90 10.86 12.07 4.11
C PHE A 90 10.10 10.82 4.57
N GLN A 91 10.33 10.37 5.81
CA GLN A 91 9.62 9.20 6.36
C GLN A 91 8.13 9.51 6.51
N THR A 92 7.82 10.72 6.96
CA THR A 92 6.45 11.25 7.07
C THR A 92 5.76 11.30 5.71
N LEU A 93 6.42 11.81 4.66
CA LEU A 93 5.84 11.87 3.32
C LEU A 93 5.54 10.46 2.79
N VAL A 94 6.51 9.56 2.85
CA VAL A 94 6.35 8.16 2.41
C VAL A 94 5.22 7.47 3.20
N ARG A 95 5.16 7.69 4.51
CA ARG A 95 4.10 7.16 5.37
C ARG A 95 2.73 7.70 4.95
N ASN A 96 2.62 9.00 4.72
CA ASN A 96 1.36 9.65 4.41
C ASN A 96 0.84 9.23 3.03
N THR A 97 1.72 9.16 2.03
CA THR A 97 1.34 8.68 0.70
C THR A 97 0.95 7.21 0.72
N LEU A 98 1.71 6.34 1.40
CA LEU A 98 1.42 4.89 1.38
C LEU A 98 0.23 4.50 2.27
N PHE A 99 0.06 5.11 3.44
CA PHE A 99 -0.89 4.64 4.45
C PHE A 99 -2.11 5.53 4.67
N PHE A 100 -2.04 6.82 4.32
CA PHE A 100 -3.15 7.74 4.57
C PHE A 100 -3.88 8.18 3.31
N HIS A 101 -3.27 8.02 2.13
CA HIS A 101 -3.95 8.30 0.87
C HIS A 101 -4.64 7.04 0.34
N SER A 102 -5.97 6.96 0.46
CA SER A 102 -6.79 5.84 -0.05
C SER A 102 -6.65 5.67 -1.57
N GLY A 103 -6.31 6.75 -2.29
CA GLY A 103 -5.97 6.70 -3.72
C GLY A 103 -4.80 5.75 -4.03
N THR A 104 -3.85 5.56 -3.11
CA THR A 104 -2.70 4.66 -3.33
C THR A 104 -3.15 3.21 -3.50
N GLY A 105 -4.13 2.76 -2.73
CA GLY A 105 -4.73 1.43 -2.87
C GLY A 105 -5.38 1.24 -4.24
N VAL A 106 -6.12 2.25 -4.71
CA VAL A 106 -6.75 2.24 -6.05
C VAL A 106 -5.69 2.15 -7.15
N TRP A 107 -4.62 2.93 -7.07
CA TRP A 107 -3.52 2.87 -8.03
C TRP A 107 -2.82 1.50 -8.05
N LEU A 108 -2.63 0.87 -6.89
CA LEU A 108 -2.08 -0.49 -6.81
C LEU A 108 -3.01 -1.52 -7.47
N ALA A 109 -4.33 -1.37 -7.33
CA ALA A 109 -5.29 -2.22 -8.01
C ALA A 109 -5.22 -2.05 -9.54
N VAL A 110 -5.18 -0.80 -10.03
CA VAL A 110 -5.03 -0.51 -11.46
C VAL A 110 -3.72 -1.09 -12.00
N ALA A 111 -2.61 -0.89 -11.29
CA ALA A 111 -1.31 -1.45 -11.67
C ALA A 111 -1.34 -2.99 -11.72
N SER A 112 -2.04 -3.63 -10.77
CA SER A 112 -2.22 -5.09 -10.77
C SER A 112 -2.91 -5.59 -12.05
N ILE A 113 -3.97 -4.90 -12.50
CA ILE A 113 -4.72 -5.27 -13.70
C ILE A 113 -3.84 -5.11 -14.94
N ILE A 114 -3.13 -3.98 -15.05
CA ILE A 114 -2.22 -3.72 -16.18
C ILE A 114 -1.16 -4.82 -16.26
N LEU A 115 -0.53 -5.17 -15.14
CA LEU A 115 0.50 -6.22 -15.11
C LEU A 115 -0.07 -7.60 -15.41
N ALA A 116 -1.30 -7.91 -14.97
CA ALA A 116 -1.96 -9.17 -15.31
C ALA A 116 -2.23 -9.27 -16.82
N ILE A 117 -2.64 -8.16 -17.46
CA ILE A 117 -2.80 -8.09 -18.90
C ILE A 117 -1.44 -8.31 -19.57
N VAL A 118 -0.40 -7.56 -19.19
CA VAL A 118 0.96 -7.72 -19.76
C VAL A 118 1.45 -9.17 -19.63
N ALA A 119 1.26 -9.79 -18.47
CA ALA A 119 1.66 -11.18 -18.25
C ALA A 119 0.92 -12.19 -19.15
N ALA A 120 -0.33 -11.90 -19.52
CA ALA A 120 -1.11 -12.75 -20.42
C ALA A 120 -0.64 -12.68 -21.89
N TRP A 121 0.04 -11.59 -22.27
CA TRP A 121 0.57 -11.37 -23.62
C TRP A 121 2.07 -11.69 -23.77
N LEU A 122 2.73 -12.11 -22.69
CA LEU A 122 4.14 -12.53 -22.65
C LEU A 122 4.28 -14.05 -22.68
#